data_AF-A0A9D6RT14-F1
#
_entry.id   AF-A0A9D6RT14-F1
#
_cell.length_a   1.000
_cell.length_b   1.000
_cell.length_c   1.000
_cell.angle_alpha   90.00
_cell.angle_beta   90.00
_cell.angle_gamma   90.00
#
_symmetry.space_group_name_H-M   'P 1'
#
loop_
_entity.id
_entity.type
_entity.pdbx_description
1 polymer ?
#
loop_
_entity_poly.entity_id
_entity_poly.type
_entity_poly.pdbx_seq_one_letter_code
_entity_poly.pdbx_strand_id
1 'polypeptide(L)'
;MLNLTEEQKQNEELARQINREARANPNSPYAGKHVGIVRGQVVAVGDTLDELMDLLEPIEPEPEHRHVVEASADYDTPDYIWRTY
;
A
#
# COMPACT_ATOMS: atom_id res chain seq x y z
N MET A 1 21.11 -6.26 5.60
CA MET A 1 19.82 -6.36 4.90
C MET A 1 18.83 -6.91 5.89
N LEU A 2 17.72 -6.20 6.14
CA LEU A 2 16.58 -6.83 6.80
C LEU A 2 16.06 -7.88 5.83
N ASN A 3 16.07 -9.16 6.21
CA ASN A 3 15.43 -10.19 5.43
C ASN A 3 13.93 -10.02 5.62
N LEU A 4 13.22 -9.62 4.55
CA LEU A 4 11.77 -9.62 4.55
C LEU A 4 11.26 -11.04 4.80
N THR A 5 10.24 -11.15 5.63
CA THR A 5 9.49 -12.40 5.76
C THR A 5 8.83 -12.74 4.42
N GLU A 6 8.49 -14.01 4.22
CA GLU A 6 7.84 -14.42 2.97
C GLU A 6 6.49 -13.71 2.77
N GLU A 7 5.77 -13.47 3.86
CA GLU A 7 4.55 -12.67 3.88
C GLU A 7 4.78 -11.22 3.42
N GLN A 8 5.83 -10.57 3.94
CA GLN A 8 6.15 -9.20 3.55
C GLN A 8 6.49 -9.08 2.06
N LYS A 9 7.18 -10.08 1.49
CA LYS A 9 7.46 -10.13 0.05
C LYS A 9 6.18 -10.29 -0.78
N GLN A 10 5.26 -11.15 -0.34
CA GLN A 10 3.97 -11.35 -1.03
C GLN A 10 3.14 -10.06 -1.02
N ASN A 11 3.10 -9.37 0.13
CA ASN A 11 2.41 -8.10 0.26
C ASN A 11 3.04 -7.03 -0.66
N GLU A 12 4.38 -6.95 -0.68
CA GLU A 12 5.11 -6.00 -1.54
C GLU A 12 4.91 -6.28 -3.03
N GLU A 13 4.95 -7.56 -3.44
CA GLU A 13 4.74 -7.95 -4.84
C GLU A 13 3.34 -7.54 -5.33
N LEU A 14 2.31 -7.82 -4.51
CA LEU A 14 0.94 -7.43 -4.82
C LEU A 14 0.78 -5.90 -4.83
N ALA A 15 1.37 -5.18 -3.87
CA ALA A 15 1.35 -3.72 -3.82
C ALA A 15 1.94 -3.10 -5.10
N ARG A 16 3.10 -3.62 -5.54
CA ARG A 16 3.75 -3.18 -6.78
C ARG A 16 2.88 -3.48 -8.00
N GLN A 17 2.20 -4.62 -8.05
CA GLN A 17 1.27 -4.95 -9.13
C GLN A 17 0.08 -3.99 -9.17
N ILE A 18 -0.55 -3.74 -8.03
CA ILE A 18 -1.70 -2.82 -7.89
C ILE A 18 -1.31 -1.41 -8.32
N ASN A 19 -0.14 -0.91 -7.87
CA ASN A 19 0.29 0.42 -8.28
C ASN A 19 0.53 0.51 -9.80
N ARG A 20 1.16 -0.51 -10.41
CA ARG A 20 1.35 -0.54 -11.86
C ARG A 20 0.03 -0.56 -12.63
N GLU A 21 -0.94 -1.37 -12.17
CA GLU A 21 -2.28 -1.42 -12.76
C GLU A 21 -2.97 -0.06 -12.68
N ALA A 22 -3.00 0.54 -11.49
CA ALA A 22 -3.63 1.83 -11.23
C ALA A 22 -2.97 3.00 -11.99
N ARG A 23 -1.66 2.95 -12.23
CA ARG A 23 -0.95 3.92 -13.09
C ARG A 23 -1.30 3.75 -14.57
N ALA A 24 -1.46 2.51 -15.03
CA ALA A 24 -1.73 2.22 -16.44
C ALA A 24 -3.22 2.37 -16.81
N ASN A 25 -4.12 2.19 -15.85
CA ASN A 25 -5.56 2.18 -16.07
C ASN A 25 -6.29 3.09 -15.06
N PRO A 26 -6.69 4.30 -15.46
CA PRO A 26 -7.49 5.20 -14.62
C PRO A 26 -8.86 4.64 -14.20
N ASN A 27 -9.36 3.59 -14.86
CA ASN A 27 -10.60 2.90 -14.48
C ASN A 27 -10.36 1.69 -13.55
N SER A 28 -9.12 1.44 -13.13
CA SER A 28 -8.84 0.41 -12.13
C SER A 28 -9.62 0.72 -10.84
N PRO A 29 -10.17 -0.29 -10.14
CA PRO A 29 -10.82 -0.08 -8.85
C PRO A 29 -9.86 0.52 -7.79
N TYR A 30 -8.56 0.46 -8.03
CA TYR A 30 -7.53 1.00 -7.14
C TYR A 30 -7.03 2.39 -7.54
N ALA A 31 -7.42 2.91 -8.70
CA ALA A 31 -6.88 4.18 -9.21
C ALA A 31 -7.13 5.34 -8.23
N GLY A 32 -6.03 5.96 -7.76
CA GLY A 32 -6.07 7.06 -6.79
C GLY A 32 -6.59 6.69 -5.39
N LYS A 33 -6.51 5.40 -5.01
CA LYS A 33 -6.96 4.90 -3.70
C LYS A 33 -5.80 4.45 -2.83
N HIS A 34 -6.05 4.37 -1.53
CA HIS A 34 -5.18 3.67 -0.58
C HIS A 34 -5.63 2.22 -0.48
N VAL A 35 -4.70 1.27 -0.57
CA VAL A 35 -5.00 -0.17 -0.56
C VAL A 35 -4.26 -0.86 0.58
N GLY A 36 -5.01 -1.57 1.42
CA GLY A 36 -4.50 -2.38 2.52
C GLY A 36 -4.39 -3.84 2.14
N ILE A 37 -3.21 -4.41 2.35
CA ILE A 37 -2.84 -5.78 2.00
C ILE A 37 -2.40 -6.52 3.25
N VAL A 38 -2.92 -7.74 3.41
CA VAL A 38 -2.55 -8.66 4.49
C VAL A 38 -2.40 -10.06 3.87
N ARG A 39 -1.30 -10.76 4.16
CA ARG A 39 -1.04 -12.13 3.67
C ARG A 39 -1.29 -12.31 2.16
N GLY A 40 -0.85 -11.35 1.35
CA GLY A 40 -0.97 -11.36 -0.10
C GLY A 40 -2.38 -11.12 -0.64
N GLN A 41 -3.28 -10.55 0.16
CA GLN A 41 -4.65 -10.26 -0.23
C GLN A 41 -5.02 -8.81 0.04
N VAL A 42 -5.74 -8.18 -0.89
CA VAL A 42 -6.39 -6.89 -0.65
C VAL A 42 -7.54 -7.11 0.33
N VAL A 43 -7.48 -6.44 1.49
CA VAL A 43 -8.50 -6.56 2.54
C VAL A 43 -9.28 -5.26 2.76
N ALA A 44 -8.73 -4.13 2.32
CA ALA A 44 -9.39 -2.83 2.41
C ALA A 44 -8.94 -1.89 1.28
N VAL A 45 -9.83 -1.01 0.86
CA VAL A 45 -9.57 0.09 -0.09
C VAL A 45 -10.26 1.33 0.47
N GLY A 46 -9.54 2.45 0.54
CA GLY A 46 -10.07 3.72 1.06
C GLY A 46 -9.65 4.91 0.19
N ASP A 47 -10.39 6.00 0.30
CA ASP A 47 -10.10 7.25 -0.42
C ASP A 47 -8.96 8.02 0.25
N THR A 48 -8.82 7.85 1.57
CA THR A 48 -7.79 8.49 2.39
C THR A 48 -7.00 7.46 3.18
N LEU A 49 -5.80 7.83 3.62
CA LEU A 49 -5.00 6.97 4.50
C LEU A 49 -5.72 6.72 5.84
N ASP A 50 -6.35 7.75 6.42
CA ASP A 50 -7.06 7.63 7.70
C ASP A 50 -8.24 6.64 7.59
N GLU A 51 -9.07 6.76 6.55
CA GLU A 51 -10.16 5.83 6.27
C GLU A 51 -9.64 4.40 6.09
N LEU A 52 -8.53 4.23 5.36
CA LEU A 52 -7.92 2.92 5.20
C LEU A 52 -7.48 2.34 6.55
N MET A 53 -6.86 3.14 7.42
CA MET A 53 -6.39 2.68 8.72
C MET A 53 -7.55 2.25 9.62
N ASP A 54 -8.66 2.99 9.63
CA ASP A 54 -9.89 2.65 10.36
C ASP A 54 -10.48 1.31 9.88
N LEU A 55 -10.41 1.02 8.57
CA LEU A 55 -10.86 -0.26 8.00
C LEU A 55 -9.89 -1.40 8.31
N LEU A 56 -8.58 -1.13 8.31
CA LEU A 56 -7.53 -2.15 8.42
C LEU A 56 -7.30 -2.62 9.86
N GLU A 57 -7.43 -1.72 10.83
CA GLU A 57 -7.20 -2.00 12.25
C GLU A 57 -8.02 -3.16 12.83
N PRO A 58 -9.35 -3.25 12.61
CA PRO A 58 -10.14 -4.38 13.10
C PRO A 58 -9.89 -5.69 12.34
N ILE A 59 -9.34 -5.64 11.12
CA ILE A 59 -9.09 -6.83 10.27
C ILE A 59 -7.79 -7.51 10.68
N GLU A 60 -6.72 -6.74 10.86
CA GLU A 60 -5.40 -7.25 11.22
C GLU A 60 -4.81 -6.36 12.32
N PRO A 61 -4.95 -6.67 13.62
CA PRO A 61 -4.47 -5.83 14.71
C PRO A 61 -2.95 -5.65 14.77
N GLU A 62 -2.18 -6.58 14.19
CA GLU A 62 -0.72 -6.55 14.27
C GLU A 62 -0.13 -5.72 13.12
N PRO A 63 0.49 -4.55 13.39
CA PRO A 63 0.91 -3.63 12.35
C PRO A 63 2.02 -4.19 11.44
N GLU A 64 2.78 -5.16 11.92
CA GLU A 64 3.85 -5.83 11.16
C GLU A 64 3.35 -6.74 10.02
N HIS A 65 2.08 -7.13 10.06
CA HIS A 65 1.41 -7.92 9.01
C HIS A 65 0.67 -7.05 7.99
N ARG A 66 0.48 -5.77 8.29
CA ARG A 66 -0.19 -4.79 7.42
C ARG A 66 0.78 -4.28 6.36
N HIS A 67 0.29 -4.11 5.14
CA HIS A 67 0.99 -3.39 4.10
C HIS A 67 0.03 -2.41 3.43
N VAL A 68 0.49 -1.18 3.17
CA VAL A 68 -0.33 -0.11 2.61
C VAL A 68 0.38 0.47 1.39
N VAL A 69 -0.38 0.69 0.32
CA VAL A 69 0.10 1.36 -0.88
C VAL A 69 -0.88 2.45 -1.32
N GLU A 70 -0.37 3.62 -1.67
CA GLU A 70 -1.12 4.63 -2.41
C GLU A 70 -1.03 4.27 -3.89
N ALA A 71 -2.12 3.75 -4.44
CA ALA A 71 -2.17 3.32 -5.82
C ALA A 71 -2.26 4.55 -6.75
N SER A 72 -1.54 4.46 -7.87
CA SER A 72 -1.25 5.55 -8.82
C SER A 72 -0.09 6.48 -8.42
N ALA A 73 0.50 6.34 -7.23
CA ALA A 73 1.65 7.15 -6.82
C ALA A 73 2.93 6.82 -7.60
N ASP A 74 3.79 7.83 -7.78
CA ASP A 74 5.08 7.68 -8.44
C ASP A 74 6.20 7.37 -7.44
N TYR A 75 6.41 6.09 -7.16
CA TYR A 75 7.49 5.63 -6.30
C TYR A 75 8.85 5.52 -7.01
N ASP A 76 8.93 5.84 -8.31
CA ASP A 76 10.18 5.79 -9.08
C ASP A 76 10.97 7.11 -8.99
N THR A 77 10.30 8.19 -8.60
CA THR A 77 10.91 9.52 -8.43
C THR A 77 11.28 9.74 -6.96
N PRO A 78 12.55 10.03 -6.62
CA PRO A 78 12.93 10.31 -5.24
C PRO A 78 12.40 11.67 -4.78
N ASP A 79 11.60 11.68 -3.72
CA ASP A 79 11.24 12.88 -2.97
C ASP A 79 12.29 13.21 -1.90
N TYR A 80 12.72 14.46 -1.83
CA TYR A 80 13.70 14.93 -0.85
C TYR A 80 12.99 15.57 0.34
N ILE A 81 13.12 14.95 1.52
CA ILE A 81 12.62 15.53 2.78
C ILE A 81 13.61 16.58 3.27
N TRP A 82 13.25 17.85 3.19
CA TRP A 82 14.04 18.95 3.75
C TRP A 82 13.69 19.13 5.24
N ARG A 83 14.69 18.99 6.11
CA ARG A 83 14.54 19.30 7.54
C ARG A 83 14.82 20.79 7.73
N THR A 84 13.84 21.54 8.24
CA THR A 84 14.06 22.91 8.72
C THR A 84 14.73 22.85 10.11
N TYR A 85 15.84 23.57 10.27
CA TYR A 85 16.53 23.76 11.56
C TYR A 85 15.90 24.91 12.36
#